data_AF-A0A9D8NB89-F1
#
_entry.id   AF-A0A9D8NB89-F1
#
_cell.length_a   1.000
_cell.length_b   1.000
_cell.length_c   1.000
_cell.angle_alpha   90.00
_cell.angle_beta   90.00
_cell.angle_gamma   90.00
#
_symmetry.space_group_name_H-M   'P 1'
#
loop_
_entity.id
_entity.type
_entity.pdbx_description
1 polymer ?
#
loop_
_entity_poly.entity_id
_entity_poly.type
_entity_poly.pdbx_seq_one_letter_code
_entity_poly.pdbx_strand_id
1 'polypeptide(L)'
;MTACGRLPRAVIATLAAGSRVHNCYNGVGIWFYQALAGLRPDAEHPGYEHFFVVPQPCEGVEWARVTKPTRYGTIRIEINGKS
;
A
#
# COMPACT_ATOMS: atom_id res chain seq x y z
N MET A 1 -42.00 -42.72 -18.65
CA MET A 1 -41.96 -41.29 -19.04
C MET A 1 -42.37 -40.48 -17.82
N THR A 2 -41.61 -39.59 -17.18
CA THR A 2 -40.21 -39.14 -17.25
C THR A 2 -39.95 -38.50 -15.87
N ALA A 3 -38.74 -38.68 -15.33
CA ALA A 3 -38.31 -38.14 -14.05
C ALA A 3 -38.48 -36.61 -13.95
N CYS A 4 -39.05 -36.12 -12.83
CA CYS A 4 -38.98 -34.72 -12.46
C CYS A 4 -37.53 -34.41 -12.05
N GLY A 5 -36.85 -33.64 -12.89
CA GLY A 5 -35.40 -33.51 -12.93
C GLY A 5 -34.77 -32.90 -11.68
N ARG A 6 -33.67 -33.52 -11.27
CA ARG A 6 -32.64 -33.00 -10.39
C ARG A 6 -32.10 -31.67 -10.93
N LEU A 7 -32.12 -30.62 -10.10
CA LEU A 7 -31.61 -29.29 -10.44
C LEU A 7 -30.15 -29.35 -10.95
N PRO A 8 -29.80 -28.55 -11.97
CA PRO A 8 -28.47 -28.58 -12.56
C PRO A 8 -27.41 -27.99 -11.62
N ARG A 9 -26.18 -28.48 -11.85
CA ARG A 9 -24.93 -28.10 -11.19
C ARG A 9 -24.72 -26.57 -11.17
N ALA A 10 -24.15 -26.11 -10.06
CA ALA A 10 -23.39 -24.87 -9.91
C ALA A 10 -23.95 -23.67 -10.68
N VAL A 11 -24.85 -22.94 -10.03
CA VAL A 11 -25.03 -21.52 -10.34
C VAL A 11 -23.71 -20.85 -9.99
N ILE A 12 -22.82 -20.72 -10.98
CA ILE A 12 -21.84 -19.63 -10.97
C ILE A 12 -22.71 -18.38 -10.98
N ALA A 13 -22.93 -17.82 -9.80
CA ALA A 13 -23.53 -16.51 -9.67
C ALA A 13 -22.57 -15.55 -10.38
N THR A 14 -22.88 -15.25 -11.64
CA THR A 14 -22.24 -14.19 -12.40
C THR A 14 -22.68 -12.86 -11.79
N LEU A 15 -22.24 -12.57 -10.56
CA LEU A 15 -22.15 -11.22 -10.00
C LEU A 15 -20.90 -10.56 -10.61
N ALA A 16 -20.89 -10.45 -11.93
CA ALA A 16 -19.84 -9.76 -12.66
C ALA A 16 -20.10 -8.25 -12.59
N ALA A 17 -19.82 -7.62 -11.44
CA ALA A 17 -19.63 -6.17 -11.35
C ALA A 17 -18.90 -5.74 -10.06
N GLY A 18 -17.84 -6.44 -9.66
CA GLY A 18 -16.89 -5.90 -8.69
C GLY A 18 -15.95 -4.91 -9.39
N SER A 19 -15.79 -3.69 -8.86
CA SER A 19 -14.76 -2.77 -9.36
C SER A 19 -13.40 -3.46 -9.32
N ARG A 20 -12.70 -3.48 -10.45
CA ARG A 20 -11.33 -4.01 -10.58
C ARG A 20 -10.28 -2.99 -10.16
N VAL A 21 -10.70 -1.79 -9.80
CA VAL A 21 -9.85 -0.68 -9.34
C VAL A 21 -10.44 -0.18 -8.03
N HIS A 22 -9.95 -0.73 -6.91
CA HIS A 22 -10.44 -0.40 -5.58
C HIS A 22 -9.27 0.11 -4.73
N ASN A 23 -9.35 1.37 -4.31
CA ASN A 23 -8.27 2.10 -3.64
C ASN A 23 -7.95 1.58 -2.23
N CYS A 24 -8.83 0.79 -1.60
CA CYS A 24 -8.57 0.17 -0.29
C CYS A 24 -7.33 -0.73 -0.29
N TYR A 25 -6.93 -1.25 -1.46
CA TYR A 25 -5.71 -2.04 -1.62
C TYR A 25 -4.43 -1.20 -1.70
N ASN A 26 -4.53 0.12 -1.85
CA ASN A 26 -3.37 1.01 -1.90
C ASN A 26 -2.69 1.19 -0.54
N GLY A 27 -3.23 0.63 0.55
CA GLY A 27 -2.65 0.73 1.89
C GLY A 27 -1.21 0.21 1.95
N VAL A 28 -0.86 -0.80 1.16
CA VAL A 28 0.53 -1.28 1.03
C VAL A 28 1.48 -0.19 0.54
N GLY A 29 0.99 0.75 -0.27
CA GLY A 29 1.76 1.89 -0.74
C GLY A 29 2.32 2.72 0.41
N ILE A 30 1.56 2.90 1.49
CA ILE A 30 1.97 3.68 2.68
C ILE A 30 3.16 3.03 3.39
N TRP A 31 3.23 1.70 3.39
CA TRP A 31 4.32 0.96 4.04
C TRP A 31 5.69 1.31 3.45
N PHE A 32 5.80 1.50 2.13
CA PHE A 32 7.06 1.92 1.51
C PHE A 32 7.57 3.28 2.01
N TYR A 33 6.65 4.20 2.31
CA TYR A 33 7.02 5.52 2.86
C TYR A 33 7.34 5.44 4.34
N GLN A 34 6.48 4.80 5.14
CA GLN A 34 6.54 4.90 6.62
C GLN A 34 7.42 3.84 7.28
N ALA A 35 7.51 2.65 6.69
CA ALA A 35 8.31 1.55 7.23
C ALA A 35 9.65 1.48 6.49
N LEU A 36 9.63 1.21 5.18
CA LEU A 36 10.87 1.04 4.42
C LEU A 36 11.72 2.31 4.44
N ALA A 37 11.15 3.44 4.01
CA ALA A 37 11.84 4.74 4.06
C ALA A 37 11.86 5.40 5.45
N GLY A 38 10.97 4.97 6.35
CA GLY A 38 10.88 5.53 7.70
C GLY A 38 10.28 6.93 7.80
N LEU A 39 9.71 7.50 6.73
CA LEU A 39 9.11 8.83 6.72
C LEU A 39 7.79 8.81 7.48
N ARG A 40 7.80 9.28 8.72
CA ARG A 40 6.63 9.31 9.59
C ARG A 40 6.20 10.74 9.87
N PRO A 41 4.96 11.13 9.55
CA PRO A 41 4.47 12.46 9.90
C PRO A 41 4.42 12.61 11.41
N ASP A 42 4.75 13.80 11.91
CA ASP A 42 4.45 14.16 13.28
C ASP A 42 2.96 14.53 13.40
N ALA A 43 2.27 13.94 14.37
CA ALA A 43 0.85 14.22 14.63
C ALA A 43 0.67 15.58 15.33
N GLU A 44 1.65 16.03 16.11
CA GLU A 44 1.61 17.33 16.80
C GLU A 44 1.91 18.49 15.83
N HIS A 45 2.67 18.22 14.76
CA HIS A 45 3.05 19.20 13.74
C HIS A 45 2.63 18.72 12.33
N PRO A 46 1.32 18.79 12.01
CA PRO A 46 0.78 18.23 10.78
C PRO A 46 1.30 18.96 9.53
N GLY A 47 1.25 18.28 8.39
CA GLY A 47 1.67 18.87 7.11
C GLY A 47 3.17 18.79 6.84
N TYR A 48 3.91 17.97 7.61
CA TYR A 48 5.35 17.77 7.49
C TYR A 48 6.18 19.01 7.85
N GLU A 49 5.67 19.86 8.75
CA GLU A 49 6.50 20.89 9.41
C GLU A 49 7.59 20.23 10.26
N HIS A 50 7.22 19.16 10.96
CA HIS A 50 8.13 18.22 11.59
C HIS A 50 7.75 16.79 11.19
N PHE A 51 8.76 15.93 11.08
CA PHE A 51 8.59 14.53 10.71
C PHE A 51 9.77 13.72 11.22
N PHE A 52 9.57 12.43 11.39
CA PHE A 52 10.61 11.50 11.79
C PHE A 52 11.11 10.69 10.60
N VAL A 53 12.38 10.31 10.65
CA VAL A 53 13.00 9.38 9.70
C VAL A 53 13.54 8.21 10.50
N VAL A 54 12.77 7.11 10.52
CA VAL A 54 13.13 5.87 11.23
C VAL A 54 12.98 4.68 10.27
N PRO A 55 13.97 4.44 9.39
CA PRO A 55 13.94 3.33 8.44
C PRO A 55 13.76 1.97 9.14
N GLN A 56 13.04 1.06 8.49
CA GLN A 56 12.93 -0.34 8.89
C GLN A 56 13.42 -1.19 7.72
N PRO A 57 14.75 -1.43 7.61
CA PRO A 57 15.31 -2.25 6.55
C PRO A 57 14.72 -3.66 6.59
N CYS A 58 14.42 -4.21 5.42
CA CYS A 58 13.99 -5.59 5.29
C CYS A 58 15.02 -6.37 4.45
N GLU A 59 15.19 -7.64 4.76
CA GLU A 59 16.06 -8.53 4.01
C GLU A 59 15.68 -8.55 2.53
N GLY A 60 16.68 -8.57 1.65
CA GLY A 60 16.48 -8.53 0.20
C GLY A 60 16.20 -7.14 -0.40
N VAL A 61 16.14 -6.07 0.41
CA VAL A 61 16.05 -4.69 -0.08
C VAL A 61 17.33 -3.94 0.21
N GLU A 62 18.13 -3.77 -0.84
CA GLU A 62 19.45 -3.13 -0.78
C GLU A 62 19.38 -1.60 -0.78
N TRP A 63 18.31 -1.02 -1.29
CA TRP A 63 18.17 0.43 -1.35
C TRP A 63 16.71 0.85 -1.43
N ALA A 64 16.43 2.06 -0.97
CA ALA A 64 15.13 2.69 -1.12
C ALA A 64 15.28 4.20 -1.30
N ARG A 65 14.45 4.79 -2.18
CA ARG A 65 14.39 6.23 -2.39
C ARG A 65 12.96 6.72 -2.30
N VAL A 66 12.73 7.72 -1.47
CA VAL A 66 11.42 8.39 -1.34
C VAL A 66 11.56 9.87 -1.66
N THR A 67 10.62 10.38 -2.44
CA THR A 67 10.46 11.80 -2.73
C THR A 67 9.03 12.20 -2.40
N LYS A 68 8.86 13.17 -1.50
CA LYS A 68 7.55 13.66 -1.08
C LYS A 68 7.50 15.18 -1.25
N PRO A 69 6.71 15.71 -2.20
CA PRO A 69 6.44 17.15 -2.24
C PRO A 69 5.57 17.52 -1.03
N THR A 70 5.96 18.59 -0.34
CA THR A 70 5.25 19.18 0.80
C THR A 70 5.10 20.68 0.58
N ARG A 71 4.35 21.36 1.45
CA ARG A 71 4.24 22.83 1.40
C ARG A 71 5.57 23.54 1.68
N TYR A 72 6.49 22.89 2.40
CA TYR A 72 7.77 23.45 2.80
C TYR A 72 8.92 23.12 1.82
N GLY A 73 8.62 22.37 0.76
CA GLY A 73 9.60 21.89 -0.20
C GLY A 73 9.53 20.39 -0.41
N THR A 74 10.55 19.83 -1.05
CA THR A 74 10.58 18.40 -1.37
C THR A 74 11.43 17.64 -0.37
N ILE A 75 10.82 16.71 0.36
CA ILE A 75 11.54 15.75 1.20
C ILE A 75 12.15 14.69 0.27
N ARG A 76 13.45 14.43 0.42
CA ARG A 76 14.17 13.35 -0.27
C ARG A 76 14.87 12.50 0.76
N ILE A 77 14.60 11.20 0.73
CA ILE A 77 15.22 10.21 1.62
C ILE A 77 15.84 9.13 0.74
N GLU A 78 17.09 8.79 1.02
CA GLU A 78 17.84 7.73 0.36
C GLU A 78 18.40 6.79 1.42
N ILE A 79 18.05 5.51 1.31
CA ILE A 79 18.53 4.45 2.18
C ILE A 79 19.42 3.55 1.34
N ASN A 80 20.61 3.30 1.87
CA ASN A 80 21.50 2.26 1.37
C ASN A 80 21.52 1.16 2.43
N GLY A 81 20.86 0.04 2.13
CA GLY A 81 20.94 -1.18 2.90
C GLY A 81 22.35 -1.75 2.74
N LYS A 82 23.17 -1.62 3.79
CA LYS A 82 24.33 -2.48 3.92
C LYS A 82 23.80 -3.83 4.40
N SER A 83 23.76 -4.80 3.50
CA SER A 83 23.71 -6.22 3.86
C SER A 83 24.97 -6.63 4.60
#